data_AF-A0A3G1KER0-F1
#
_entry.id   AF-A0A3G1KER0-F1
#
_cell.length_a   1.000
_cell.length_b   1.000
_cell.length_c   1.000
_cell.angle_alpha   90.00
_cell.angle_beta   90.00
_cell.angle_gamma   90.00
#
_symmetry.space_group_name_H-M   'P 1'
#
loop_
_entity.id
_entity.type
_entity.pdbx_description
1 polymer ?
#
loop_
_entity_poly.entity_id
_entity_poly.type
_entity_poly.pdbx_seq_one_letter_code
_entity_poly.pdbx_strand_id
1 'polypeptide(L)' 'PRRYIIFSDFMILWNNLSSLGSIMTILFIFMFLYLMLEMIMSKRKILFTFKSNNLEWKMNLPILNHSNKENNFLNIKI' A
#
# COMPACT_ATOMS: atom_id res chain seq x y z
N PRO A 1 0.84 12.32 -32.06
CA PRO A 1 -0.34 11.46 -32.37
C PRO A 1 -0.19 10.08 -31.68
N ARG A 2 -1.29 9.45 -31.22
CA ARG A 2 -1.25 8.24 -30.35
C ARG A 2 -1.29 6.96 -31.19
N ARG A 3 -0.71 5.86 -30.68
CA ARG A 3 -0.67 4.51 -31.28
C ARG A 3 0.23 4.36 -32.52
N TYR A 4 1.45 4.90 -32.47
CA TYR A 4 2.44 4.70 -33.52
C TYR A 4 3.38 3.55 -33.16
N ILE A 5 3.59 2.65 -34.11
CA ILE A 5 4.57 1.58 -34.01
C ILE A 5 5.97 2.13 -34.32
N ILE A 6 6.04 3.11 -35.23
CA ILE A 6 7.28 3.77 -35.65
C ILE A 6 7.14 5.26 -35.35
N PHE A 7 8.14 5.83 -34.67
CA PHE A 7 8.22 7.24 -34.31
C PHE A 7 9.46 7.86 -34.96
N SER A 8 9.45 9.18 -35.14
CA SER A 8 10.60 9.92 -35.66
C SER A 8 11.81 9.81 -34.74
N ASP A 9 13.02 9.91 -35.29
CA ASP A 9 14.28 9.78 -34.53
C ASP A 9 14.40 10.73 -33.33
N PHE A 10 13.80 11.92 -33.43
CA PHE A 10 13.74 12.89 -32.32
C PHE A 10 13.05 12.37 -31.04
N MET A 11 12.19 11.36 -31.16
CA MET A 11 11.45 10.78 -30.03
C MET A 11 12.14 9.56 -29.40
N ILE A 12 13.25 9.07 -29.98
CA ILE A 12 13.97 7.88 -29.49
C ILE A 12 14.38 8.03 -28.03
N LEU A 13 14.95 9.18 -27.65
CA LEU A 13 15.47 9.40 -26.30
C LEU A 13 14.38 9.26 -25.23
N TRP A 14 13.23 9.91 -25.43
CA TRP A 14 12.11 9.87 -24.49
C TRP A 14 11.44 8.50 -24.44
N ASN A 15 11.33 7.82 -25.59
CA ASN A 15 10.76 6.48 -25.64
C ASN A 15 11.66 5.45 -24.93
N ASN A 16 12.98 5.54 -25.11
CA ASN A 16 13.93 4.68 -24.41
C ASN A 16 13.88 4.92 -22.90
N LEU A 17 13.86 6.17 -22.45
CA LEU A 17 13.71 6.48 -21.02
C LEU A 17 12.39 5.95 -20.45
N SER A 18 11.29 6.11 -21.19
CA SER A 18 9.99 5.56 -20.79
C SER A 18 9.99 4.04 -20.69
N SER A 19 10.63 3.35 -21.65
CA SER A 19 10.75 1.88 -21.64
C SER A 19 11.58 1.38 -20.44
N LEU A 20 12.67 2.07 -20.10
CA LEU A 20 13.46 1.76 -18.90
C LEU A 20 12.62 1.91 -17.63
N GLY A 21 11.80 2.96 -17.56
CA GLY A 21 10.83 3.14 -16.48
C GLY A 21 9.85 1.97 -16.35
N SER A 22 9.34 1.44 -17.46
CA SER A 22 8.42 0.29 -17.46
C SER A 22 9.09 -1.01 -16.96
N ILE A 23 10.37 -1.21 -17.25
CA ILE A 23 11.13 -2.35 -16.72
C ILE A 23 11.28 -2.23 -15.21
N MET A 24 11.57 -1.01 -14.72
CA MET A 24 11.68 -0.76 -13.28
C MET A 24 10.36 -1.01 -12.56
N THR A 25 9.22 -0.60 -13.10
CA THR A 25 7.91 -0.85 -12.46
C THR A 25 7.59 -2.34 -12.36
N ILE A 26 7.94 -3.13 -13.36
CA ILE A 26 7.80 -4.60 -13.32
C ILE A 26 8.62 -5.19 -12.17
N LEU A 27 9.88 -4.76 -12.02
CA LEU A 27 10.74 -5.20 -10.90
C LEU A 27 10.15 -4.81 -9.54
N PHE A 28 9.60 -3.60 -9.40
CA PHE A 28 8.94 -3.16 -8.17
C PHE A 28 7.73 -4.03 -7.80
N ILE A 29 6.94 -4.48 -8.78
CA ILE A 29 5.79 -5.35 -8.53
C ILE A 29 6.25 -6.71 -8.00
N PHE A 30 7.32 -7.30 -8.56
CA PHE A 30 7.88 -8.54 -8.05
C PHE A 30 8.41 -8.40 -6.62
N MET A 31 9.13 -7.31 -6.34
CA MET A 31 9.61 -7.02 -4.99
C MET A 31 8.44 -6.86 -4.01
N PHE A 32 7.39 -6.14 -4.40
CA PHE A 32 6.20 -5.95 -3.57
C PHE A 32 5.52 -7.28 -3.22
N LEU A 33 5.38 -8.19 -4.19
CA LEU A 33 4.84 -9.52 -3.94
C LEU A 33 5.71 -10.34 -2.97
N TYR A 34 7.04 -10.27 -3.13
CA TYR A 34 7.97 -10.93 -2.22
C TYR A 34 7.86 -10.40 -0.79
N LEU A 35 7.80 -9.06 -0.62
CA LEU A 35 7.62 -8.40 0.67
C LEU A 35 6.33 -8.86 1.37
N MET A 36 5.22 -8.98 0.63
CA MET A 36 3.96 -9.49 1.18
C MET A 36 4.10 -10.94 1.69
N LEU A 37 4.75 -11.80 0.90
CA LEU A 37 4.99 -13.20 1.30
C LEU A 37 5.88 -13.29 2.55
N GLU A 38 6.97 -12.51 2.61
CA GLU A 38 7.86 -12.47 3.76
C GLU A 38 7.14 -12.04 5.05
N MET A 39 6.26 -11.03 4.94
CA MET A 39 5.50 -10.52 6.09
C MET A 39 4.55 -11.58 6.67
N ILE A 40 3.90 -12.37 5.81
CA ILE A 40 3.02 -13.46 6.25
C ILE A 40 3.82 -14.58 6.93
N MET A 41 4.99 -14.93 6.39
CA MET A 41 5.84 -15.99 6.94
C MET A 41 6.49 -15.60 8.28
N SER A 42 6.97 -14.36 8.41
CA SER A 42 7.72 -13.91 9.59
C SER A 42 6.86 -13.63 10.83
N LYS A 43 5.53 -13.49 10.68
CA LYS A 43 4.55 -13.35 11.78
C LYS A 43 4.97 -12.35 12.87
N ARG A 44 5.55 -11.21 12.48
CA ARG A 44 6.05 -10.18 13.40
C ARG A 44 4.89 -9.56 14.19
N LYS A 45 4.98 -9.55 15.53
CA LYS A 45 3.97 -8.93 16.40
C LYS A 45 4.15 -7.41 16.43
N ILE A 46 3.03 -6.68 16.47
CA ILE A 46 3.00 -5.22 16.56
C ILE A 46 3.15 -4.84 18.05
N LEU A 47 4.24 -4.14 18.39
CA LEU A 47 4.55 -3.75 19.78
C LEU A 47 3.88 -2.43 20.17
N PHE A 48 3.85 -1.46 19.25
CA PHE A 48 3.27 -0.15 19.47
C PHE A 48 2.53 0.31 18.22
N THR A 49 1.33 0.83 18.38
CA THR A 49 0.61 1.55 17.33
C THR A 49 0.86 3.05 17.47
N PHE A 50 1.02 3.75 16.35
CA PHE A 50 1.03 5.20 16.37
C PHE A 50 -0.31 5.71 16.90
N LYS A 51 -0.29 6.73 17.77
CA LYS A 51 -1.49 7.39 18.28
C LYS A 51 -2.22 8.05 17.12
N SER A 52 -3.13 7.32 16.49
CA SER A 52 -4.09 7.88 15.54
C SER A 52 -5.41 8.17 16.26
N ASN A 53 -6.12 9.20 15.81
CA ASN A 53 -7.39 9.57 16.41
C ASN A 53 -8.57 8.70 15.91
N ASN A 54 -8.29 7.66 15.13
CA ASN A 54 -9.31 6.75 14.61
C ASN A 54 -9.51 5.58 15.58
N LEU A 55 -10.75 5.14 15.70
CA LEU A 55 -11.15 4.07 16.62
C LEU A 55 -10.54 2.71 16.25
N GLU A 56 -10.38 2.40 14.97
CA GLU A 56 -9.88 1.11 14.48
C GLU A 56 -8.48 0.77 15.01
N TRP A 57 -7.59 1.76 15.11
CA TRP A 57 -6.22 1.58 15.58
C TRP A 57 -6.09 1.56 17.12
N LYS A 58 -7.18 1.86 17.84
CA LYS A 58 -7.26 1.72 19.30
C LYS A 58 -7.65 0.30 19.72
N MET A 59 -8.25 -0.48 18.81
CA MET A 59 -8.65 -1.86 19.08
C MET A 59 -7.45 -2.81 19.01
N ASN A 60 -7.63 -4.03 19.53
CA ASN A 60 -6.63 -5.09 19.42
C ASN A 60 -6.37 -5.46 17.95
N LEU A 61 -5.12 -5.83 17.66
CA LEU A 61 -4.67 -6.31 16.35
C LEU A 61 -4.22 -7.78 16.51
N PRO A 62 -4.93 -8.78 15.95
CA PRO A 62 -6.15 -8.69 15.16
C PRO A 62 -7.39 -8.37 16.00
N ILE A 63 -8.40 -7.81 15.33
CA ILE A 63 -9.68 -7.45 15.95
C ILE A 63 -10.40 -8.73 16.39
N LEU A 64 -11.00 -8.71 17.58
CA LEU A 64 -11.84 -9.79 18.07
C LEU A 64 -13.14 -9.86 17.26
N ASN A 65 -13.68 -11.06 17.02
CA ASN A 65 -14.95 -11.25 16.28
C ASN A 65 -16.12 -10.41 16.84
N HIS A 66 -16.15 -10.19 18.17
CA HIS A 66 -17.10 -9.31 18.83
C HIS A 66 -16.35 -8.23 19.62
N SER A 67 -15.97 -7.16 18.93
CA SER A 67 -15.19 -6.04 19.47
C SER A 67 -16.07 -4.95 20.12
N ASN A 68 -17.22 -4.62 19.52
CA ASN A 68 -18.12 -3.57 20.00
C ASN A 68 -19.29 -4.16 20.80
N LYS A 69 -19.01 -4.80 21.94
CA LYS A 69 -20.06 -5.31 22.83
C LYS A 69 -20.79 -4.18 23.56
N GLU A 70 -20.11 -3.07 23.79
CA GLU A 70 -20.63 -1.89 24.45
C GLU A 70 -20.52 -0.69 23.51
N ASN A 71 -21.49 0.24 23.61
CA ASN A 71 -21.43 1.47 22.85
C ASN A 71 -20.37 2.40 23.42
N ASN A 72 -19.58 3.00 22.53
CA ASN A 72 -18.58 3.96 22.94
C ASN A 72 -19.24 5.21 23.54
N PHE A 73 -18.78 5.62 24.73
CA PHE A 73 -19.36 6.77 25.41
C PHE A 73 -18.99 8.07 24.69
N LEU A 74 -20.00 8.75 24.17
CA LEU A 74 -19.87 10.06 23.52
C LEU A 74 -20.52 11.11 24.41
N ASN A 75 -19.70 11.92 25.08
CA ASN A 75 -20.19 13.12 25.75
C ASN A 75 -20.47 14.20 24.70
N ILE A 76 -21.74 14.33 24.33
CA ILE A 76 -22.21 15.48 23.57
C ILE A 76 -22.23 16.66 24.53
N LYS A 77 -21.21 17.52 24.44
CA LYS A 77 -21.31 18.86 25.03
C LYS A 77 -22.27 19.65 24.15
N ILE A 78 -23.45 19.96 24.69
CA ILE A 78 -24.36 20.98 24.16
C ILE A 78 -23.70 22.35 24.36
#